data_AF-A0A3D4F8Q1-F1
#
_entry.id   AF-A0A3D4F8Q1-F1
#
_cell.length_a   1.000
_cell.length_b   1.000
_cell.length_c   1.000
_cell.angle_alpha   90.00
_cell.angle_beta   90.00
_cell.angle_gamma   90.00
#
_symmetry.space_group_name_H-M   'P 1'
#
loop_
_entity.id
_entity.type
_entity.pdbx_description
1 polymer ?
#
loop_
_entity_poly.entity_id
_entity_poly.type
_entity_poly.pdbx_seq_one_letter_code
_entity_poly.pdbx_strand_id
1 'polypeptide(L)'
;MLTLRNDLKPYVAWSMDGLHFSKPQVWRFDDGSELESYNTQQHWLVLPDACYLLYTRRGLDNDDIFRHRSPLMMSRVDSTTLQLMKSTEREVLPKLKDGFGNFGVCHVSEDETWVTAGRRGAKPGEGSVYRARILW
;
A
#
# COMPACT_ATOMS: atom_id res chain seq x y z
N MET A 1 11.84 8.84 -1.38
CA MET A 1 11.78 7.50 -0.73
C MET A 1 11.38 6.47 -1.77
N LEU A 2 11.90 5.24 -1.67
CA LEU A 2 11.64 4.14 -2.62
C LEU A 2 11.08 2.94 -1.88
N THR A 3 9.90 2.50 -2.29
CA THR A 3 9.32 1.22 -1.87
C THR A 3 9.89 0.09 -2.72
N LEU A 4 10.22 -1.02 -2.08
CA LEU A 4 10.83 -2.18 -2.72
C LEU A 4 9.90 -3.37 -2.54
N ARG A 5 9.50 -3.97 -3.67
CA ARG A 5 8.76 -5.23 -3.71
C ARG A 5 9.75 -6.40 -3.63
N ASN A 6 9.49 -7.33 -2.72
CA ASN A 6 10.32 -8.51 -2.52
C ASN A 6 9.47 -9.72 -2.08
N ASP A 7 10.00 -10.92 -2.27
CA ASP A 7 9.31 -12.19 -1.97
C ASP A 7 9.10 -12.44 -0.47
N LEU A 8 9.96 -11.89 0.38
CA LEU A 8 9.98 -12.17 1.82
C LEU A 8 9.25 -11.10 2.62
N LYS A 9 9.61 -9.83 2.40
CA LYS A 9 9.16 -8.70 3.21
C LYS A 9 9.01 -7.44 2.38
N PRO A 10 8.27 -6.43 2.85
CA PRO A 10 8.18 -5.14 2.19
C PRO A 10 9.31 -4.24 2.70
N TYR A 11 10.03 -3.57 1.81
CA TYR A 11 11.14 -2.70 2.22
C TYR A 11 10.98 -1.27 1.74
N VAL A 12 11.68 -0.37 2.43
CA VAL A 12 11.86 1.03 2.07
C VAL A 12 13.33 1.40 2.10
N ALA A 13 13.73 2.24 1.16
CA ALA A 13 15.01 2.94 1.18
C ALA A 13 14.79 4.43 0.92
N TRP A 14 15.70 5.26 1.40
CA TRP A 14 15.68 6.70 1.15
C TRP A 14 16.94 7.11 0.39
N SER A 15 16.87 8.27 -0.25
CA SER A 15 17.96 8.87 -1.01
C SER A 15 17.76 10.38 -1.02
N MET A 16 18.85 11.14 -0.99
CA MET A 16 18.84 12.59 -1.17
C MET A 16 18.89 12.99 -2.65
N ASP A 17 19.43 12.14 -3.51
CA ASP A 17 19.75 12.46 -4.91
C ASP A 17 19.01 11.59 -5.93
N GLY A 18 18.26 10.58 -5.46
CA GLY A 18 17.55 9.62 -6.30
C GLY A 18 18.45 8.59 -6.99
N LEU A 19 19.75 8.58 -6.71
CA LEU A 19 20.74 7.68 -7.32
C LEU A 19 21.38 6.75 -6.29
N HIS A 20 21.72 7.28 -5.12
CA HIS A 20 22.34 6.53 -4.03
C HIS A 20 21.31 6.33 -2.93
N PHE A 21 20.96 5.06 -2.69
CA PHE A 21 19.95 4.69 -1.70
C PHE A 21 20.59 4.13 -0.43
N SER A 22 19.94 4.40 0.70
CA SER A 22 20.25 3.78 1.97
C SER A 22 20.12 2.26 1.88
N LYS A 23 20.69 1.54 2.86
CA LYS A 23 20.39 0.12 3.04
C LYS A 23 18.86 -0.05 3.18
N PRO A 24 18.24 -1.01 2.46
CA PRO A 24 16.81 -1.28 2.60
C PRO A 24 16.44 -1.63 4.04
N GLN A 25 15.36 -1.03 4.52
CA GLN A 25 14.77 -1.27 5.84
C GLN A 25 13.43 -1.98 5.65
N VAL A 26 13.13 -2.97 6.50
CA VAL A 26 11.81 -3.62 6.50
C VAL A 26 10.77 -2.63 7.00
N TRP A 27 9.63 -2.53 6.31
CA TRP A 27 8.52 -1.75 6.84
C TRP A 27 8.01 -2.31 8.15
N ARG A 28 7.96 -1.43 9.15
CA ARG A 28 7.39 -1.70 10.47
C ARG A 28 6.37 -0.63 10.81
N PHE A 29 5.46 -1.00 11.68
CA PHE A 29 4.67 -0.03 12.42
C PHE A 29 5.51 0.62 13.52
N ASP A 30 5.03 1.75 14.03
CA ASP A 30 5.58 2.51 15.15
C ASP A 30 5.62 1.72 16.47
N ASP A 31 4.81 0.68 16.61
CA ASP A 31 4.88 -0.29 17.72
C ASP A 31 5.96 -1.39 17.52
N GLY A 32 6.72 -1.32 16.42
CA GLY A 32 7.79 -2.26 16.09
C GLY A 32 7.34 -3.53 15.35
N SER A 33 6.03 -3.79 15.23
CA SER A 33 5.51 -4.93 14.48
C SER A 33 5.81 -4.79 12.98
N GLU A 34 6.06 -5.90 12.29
CA GLU A 34 6.30 -5.87 10.84
C GLU A 34 5.00 -5.61 10.08
N LEU A 35 5.11 -5.01 8.89
CA LEU A 35 3.95 -4.82 8.02
C LEU A 35 3.35 -6.14 7.51
N GLU A 36 4.15 -7.21 7.44
CA GLU A 36 3.73 -8.53 6.94
C GLU A 36 3.12 -8.51 5.53
N SER A 37 3.68 -7.69 4.64
CA SER A 37 3.37 -7.66 3.21
C SER A 37 4.49 -8.31 2.40
N TYR A 38 4.18 -8.95 1.27
CA TYR A 38 5.16 -9.63 0.45
C TYR A 38 4.63 -9.78 -0.95
N ASN A 39 5.52 -9.69 -1.94
CA ASN A 39 5.20 -9.96 -3.34
C ASN A 39 4.09 -9.09 -3.97
N THR A 40 3.73 -7.98 -3.34
CA THR A 40 2.71 -7.02 -3.79
C THR A 40 3.30 -5.63 -4.01
N GLN A 41 2.57 -4.77 -4.72
CA GLN A 41 2.95 -3.37 -4.91
C GLN A 41 2.60 -2.56 -3.66
N GLN A 42 3.33 -1.46 -3.47
CA GLN A 42 3.02 -0.41 -2.52
C GLN A 42 3.00 0.90 -3.31
N HIS A 43 2.13 1.83 -2.92
CA HIS A 43 2.04 3.13 -3.57
C HIS A 43 2.06 4.24 -2.54
N TRP A 44 2.72 5.33 -2.92
CA TRP A 44 2.73 6.56 -2.13
C TRP A 44 1.48 7.38 -2.41
N LEU A 45 0.97 8.02 -1.38
CA LEU A 45 0.06 9.15 -1.48
C LEU A 45 0.68 10.29 -0.67
N VAL A 46 1.04 11.37 -1.34
CA VAL A 46 1.75 12.49 -0.74
C VAL A 46 0.89 13.74 -0.80
N LEU A 47 0.67 14.34 0.35
CA LEU A 47 0.00 15.63 0.54
C LEU A 47 1.04 16.65 1.06
N PRO A 48 0.74 17.96 1.04
CA PRO A 48 1.66 18.97 1.55
C PRO A 48 2.19 18.70 2.96
N ASP A 49 1.32 18.25 3.88
CA ASP A 49 1.64 18.06 5.30
C ASP A 49 1.62 16.59 5.77
N ALA A 50 1.45 15.64 4.84
CA ALA A 50 1.32 14.23 5.17
C ALA A 50 1.78 13.30 4.05
N CYS A 51 2.34 12.15 4.44
CA CYS A 51 2.71 11.08 3.55
C CYS A 51 2.03 9.79 4.01
N TYR A 52 1.42 9.06 3.08
CA TYR A 52 0.74 7.80 3.34
C TYR A 52 1.29 6.72 2.43
N LEU A 53 1.32 5.50 2.95
CA LEU A 53 1.64 4.29 2.19
C LEU A 53 0.36 3.48 2.00
N LEU A 54 0.07 3.09 0.77
CA LEU A 54 -0.99 2.15 0.43
C LEU A 54 -0.40 0.77 0.18
N TYR A 55 -1.01 -0.25 0.80
CA TYR A 55 -0.48 -1.60 0.81
C TYR A 55 -1.57 -2.65 1.10
N THR A 56 -1.20 -3.91 0.95
CA THR A 56 -1.97 -5.06 1.45
C THR A 56 -1.10 -5.82 2.45
N ARG A 57 -1.68 -6.42 3.49
CA ARG A 57 -0.93 -7.16 4.52
C ARG A 57 -1.69 -8.36 5.08
N ARG A 58 -0.96 -9.27 5.73
CA ARG A 58 -1.52 -10.35 6.56
C ARG A 58 -2.24 -9.80 7.80
N GLY A 59 -2.95 -10.68 8.50
CA GLY A 59 -3.57 -10.37 9.80
C GLY A 59 -4.84 -9.54 9.71
N LEU A 60 -5.52 -9.58 8.55
CA LEU A 60 -6.79 -8.90 8.29
C LEU A 60 -7.89 -9.90 7.89
N ASP A 61 -7.85 -11.10 8.49
CA ASP A 61 -8.71 -12.23 8.16
C ASP A 61 -8.71 -12.50 6.64
N ASN A 62 -7.53 -12.71 6.05
CA ASN A 62 -7.35 -12.79 4.60
C ASN A 62 -6.37 -13.89 4.16
N ASP A 63 -6.17 -14.91 4.99
CA ASP A 63 -5.31 -16.06 4.67
C ASP A 63 -5.88 -16.93 3.53
N ASP A 64 -7.19 -16.81 3.24
CA ASP A 64 -7.85 -17.42 2.10
C ASP A 64 -7.54 -16.72 0.76
N ILE A 65 -6.94 -15.52 0.80
CA ILE A 65 -6.66 -14.70 -0.37
C ILE A 65 -5.21 -14.88 -0.81
N PHE A 66 -5.01 -15.18 -2.09
CA PHE A 66 -3.67 -15.31 -2.67
C PHE A 66 -2.80 -14.07 -2.38
N ARG A 67 -1.69 -14.28 -1.66
CA ARG A 67 -0.74 -13.24 -1.24
C ARG A 67 -1.35 -12.11 -0.40
N HIS A 68 -2.47 -12.37 0.26
CA HIS A 68 -3.13 -11.39 1.14
C HIS A 68 -3.42 -10.07 0.43
N ARG A 69 -3.67 -10.12 -0.89
CA ARG A 69 -3.78 -8.96 -1.80
C ARG A 69 -5.10 -8.18 -1.67
N SER A 70 -5.74 -8.28 -0.51
CA SER A 70 -7.02 -7.67 -0.17
C SER A 70 -7.30 -7.92 1.33
N PRO A 71 -7.85 -6.97 2.09
CA PRO A 71 -8.26 -5.61 1.67
C PRO A 71 -7.08 -4.71 1.28
N LEU A 72 -7.39 -3.56 0.67
CA LEU A 72 -6.38 -2.52 0.43
C LEU A 72 -6.40 -1.52 1.59
N MET A 73 -5.25 -1.30 2.19
CA MET A 73 -5.08 -0.48 3.38
C MET A 73 -4.24 0.76 3.06
N MET A 74 -4.35 1.77 3.92
CA MET A 74 -3.42 2.89 3.98
C MET A 74 -3.05 3.23 5.42
N SER A 75 -1.85 3.73 5.64
CA SER A 75 -1.40 4.27 6.93
C SER A 75 -0.44 5.44 6.70
N ARG A 76 -0.44 6.41 7.61
CA ARG A 76 0.49 7.55 7.58
C ARG A 76 1.91 7.06 7.86
N VAL A 77 2.88 7.65 7.17
CA VAL A 77 4.31 7.37 7.32
C VAL A 77 4.97 8.49 8.10
N ASP A 78 5.79 8.12 9.08
CA ASP A 78 6.80 9.02 9.65
C ASP A 78 8.03 9.00 8.73
N SER A 79 8.28 10.12 8.04
CA SER A 79 9.39 10.25 7.10
C SER A 79 10.77 10.30 7.77
N THR A 80 10.83 10.52 9.09
CA THR A 80 12.08 10.54 9.85
C THR A 80 12.51 9.15 10.25
N THR A 81 11.57 8.33 10.73
CA THR A 81 11.84 6.98 11.24
C THR A 81 11.58 5.88 10.21
N LEU A 82 10.90 6.20 9.10
CA LEU A 82 10.47 5.24 8.07
C LEU A 82 9.56 4.14 8.64
N GLN A 83 8.65 4.53 9.53
CA GLN A 83 7.65 3.66 10.14
C GLN A 83 6.23 4.07 9.74
N LEU A 84 5.32 3.10 9.77
CA LEU A 84 3.88 3.31 9.60
C LEU A 84 3.24 3.60 10.95
N MET A 85 2.40 4.63 11.02
CA MET A 85 1.67 4.96 12.25
C MET A 85 0.46 4.05 12.39
N LYS A 86 0.53 3.03 13.25
CA LYS A 86 -0.47 1.96 13.31
C LYS A 86 -1.88 2.45 13.60
N SER A 87 -2.00 3.45 14.48
CA SER A 87 -3.28 4.07 14.85
C SER A 87 -4.00 4.77 13.69
N THR A 88 -3.29 5.04 12.59
CA THR A 88 -3.81 5.69 11.39
C THR A 88 -4.16 4.70 10.27
N GLU A 89 -3.98 3.40 10.50
CA GLU A 89 -4.31 2.39 9.50
C GLU A 89 -5.83 2.40 9.20
N ARG A 90 -6.16 2.54 7.92
CA ARG A 90 -7.54 2.57 7.42
C ARG A 90 -7.68 1.67 6.20
N GLU A 91 -8.85 1.06 6.06
CA GLU A 91 -9.24 0.38 4.84
C GLU A 91 -9.60 1.40 3.74
N VAL A 92 -9.03 1.21 2.56
CA VAL A 92 -9.28 2.01 1.35
C VAL A 92 -10.26 1.28 0.43
N LEU A 93 -10.06 -0.03 0.24
CA LEU A 93 -10.99 -0.90 -0.47
C LEU A 93 -11.26 -2.17 0.35
N PRO A 94 -12.53 -2.61 0.41
CA PRO A 94 -12.93 -3.73 1.25
C PRO A 94 -12.37 -5.06 0.78
N LYS A 95 -12.35 -6.04 1.69
CA LYS A 95 -11.94 -7.41 1.40
C LYS A 95 -12.82 -7.99 0.27
N LEU A 96 -12.18 -8.42 -0.83
CA LEU A 96 -12.79 -9.24 -1.87
C LEU A 96 -12.23 -10.66 -1.82
N LYS A 97 -13.10 -11.65 -1.99
CA LYS A 97 -12.73 -13.08 -1.98
C LYS A 97 -11.62 -13.43 -2.98
N ASP A 98 -11.64 -12.83 -4.17
CA ASP A 98 -10.65 -13.10 -5.23
C ASP A 98 -9.41 -12.17 -5.15
N GLY A 99 -9.43 -11.23 -4.19
CA GLY A 99 -8.46 -10.16 -4.01
C GLY A 99 -8.27 -9.22 -5.20
N PHE A 100 -7.42 -8.21 -5.01
CA PHE A 100 -7.08 -7.24 -6.05
C PHE A 100 -5.85 -7.64 -6.85
N GLY A 101 -5.84 -7.31 -8.14
CA GLY A 101 -4.64 -7.30 -8.97
C GLY A 101 -3.72 -6.14 -8.58
N ASN A 102 -3.15 -5.47 -9.58
CA ASN A 102 -2.43 -4.23 -9.31
C ASN A 102 -3.41 -3.09 -9.02
N PHE A 103 -2.91 -2.11 -8.28
CA PHE A 103 -3.63 -0.88 -7.98
C PHE A 103 -2.73 0.32 -8.30
N GLY A 104 -3.33 1.49 -8.33
CA GLY A 104 -2.65 2.76 -8.56
C GLY A 104 -3.32 3.88 -7.78
N VAL A 105 -2.55 4.94 -7.57
CA VAL A 105 -2.94 6.15 -6.86
C VAL A 105 -2.80 7.32 -7.81
N CYS A 106 -3.83 8.17 -7.88
CA CYS A 106 -3.88 9.32 -8.76
C CYS A 106 -4.38 10.54 -7.98
N HIS A 107 -3.56 11.58 -7.92
CA HIS A 107 -3.99 12.89 -7.43
C HIS A 107 -4.87 13.54 -8.50
N VAL A 108 -6.14 13.79 -8.17
CA VAL A 108 -7.13 14.32 -9.12
C VAL A 108 -7.26 15.83 -8.97
N SER A 109 -7.25 16.32 -7.73
CA SER A 109 -7.27 17.75 -7.36
C SER A 109 -6.50 17.96 -6.05
N GLU A 110 -6.49 19.19 -5.55
CA GLU A 110 -5.88 19.56 -4.26
C GLU A 110 -6.55 18.85 -3.07
N ASP A 111 -7.84 18.56 -3.17
CA ASP A 111 -8.70 17.99 -2.13
C ASP A 111 -9.12 16.53 -2.41
N GLU A 112 -8.65 15.93 -3.51
CA GLU A 112 -9.12 14.61 -3.93
C GLU A 112 -8.02 13.70 -4.51
N THR A 113 -7.96 12.46 -3.99
CA THR A 113 -7.14 11.39 -4.53
C THR A 113 -7.98 10.16 -4.85
N TRP A 114 -7.72 9.55 -6.00
CA TRP A 114 -8.35 8.30 -6.40
C TRP A 114 -7.40 7.13 -6.23
N VAL A 115 -7.94 6.04 -5.70
CA VAL A 115 -7.24 4.75 -5.63
C VAL A 115 -8.03 3.76 -6.46
N THR A 116 -7.40 3.21 -7.49
CA THR A 116 -8.04 2.27 -8.39
C THR A 116 -7.37 0.92 -8.31
N ALA A 117 -8.13 -0.16 -8.19
CA ALA A 117 -7.62 -1.52 -8.16
C ALA A 117 -8.37 -2.40 -9.17
N GLY A 118 -7.61 -3.10 -10.01
CA GLY A 118 -8.20 -4.08 -10.91
C GLY A 118 -8.53 -5.38 -10.17
N ARG A 119 -9.62 -6.04 -10.51
CA ARG A 119 -9.89 -7.44 -10.17
C ARG A 119 -9.84 -8.26 -11.45
N ARG A 120 -9.09 -9.36 -11.43
CA ARG A 120 -9.08 -10.31 -12.54
C ARG A 120 -10.29 -11.25 -12.37
N GLY A 121 -11.11 -11.38 -13.41
CA GLY A 121 -12.15 -12.42 -13.45
C GLY A 121 -11.58 -13.81 -13.73
N ALA A 122 -12.43 -14.83 -13.68
CA ALA A 122 -12.01 -16.20 -13.95
C ALA A 122 -11.66 -16.40 -15.44
N LYS A 123 -12.36 -15.71 -16.34
CA LYS A 123 -12.14 -15.77 -17.78
C LYS A 123 -11.59 -14.46 -18.34
N PRO A 124 -10.93 -14.50 -19.51
CA PRO A 124 -10.60 -13.28 -20.26
C PRO A 124 -11.84 -12.40 -20.46
N GLY A 125 -11.72 -11.10 -20.20
CA GLY A 125 -12.82 -10.13 -20.32
C GLY A 125 -13.68 -9.95 -19.06
N GLU A 126 -13.60 -10.83 -18.06
CA GLU A 126 -14.42 -10.75 -16.83
C GLU A 126 -13.81 -9.84 -15.73
N GLY A 127 -12.97 -8.87 -16.12
CA GLY A 127 -12.32 -7.95 -15.18
C GLY A 127 -13.30 -6.94 -14.58
N SER A 128 -12.96 -6.39 -13.42
CA SER A 128 -13.66 -5.25 -12.84
C SER A 128 -12.65 -4.25 -12.31
N VAL A 129 -12.98 -2.96 -12.29
CA VAL A 129 -12.17 -1.93 -11.65
C VAL A 129 -12.93 -1.40 -10.45
N TYR A 130 -12.27 -1.44 -9.29
CA TYR A 130 -12.76 -0.83 -8.07
C TYR A 130 -12.07 0.51 -7.87
N ARG A 131 -12.80 1.48 -7.33
CA ARG A 131 -12.29 2.83 -7.06
C ARG A 131 -12.70 3.26 -5.66
N ALA A 132 -11.74 3.76 -4.89
CA ALA A 132 -11.96 4.58 -3.71
C ALA A 132 -11.65 6.04 -4.03
N ARG A 133 -12.42 6.95 -3.43
CA ARG A 133 -12.15 8.39 -3.44
C ARG A 133 -11.75 8.76 -2.01
N ILE A 134 -10.59 9.39 -1.86
CA ILE A 134 -10.11 9.92 -0.60
C ILE A 134 -10.20 11.45 -0.70
N LEU A 135 -10.93 12.06 0.22
CA LEU A 135 -11.15 13.51 0.31
C LEU A 135 -10.28 14.06 1.43
N TRP A 136 -9.65 15.21 1.20
CA TRP A 136 -8.68 15.84 2.11
C TRP A 136 -9.14 17.20 2.60
#